data_AF-A0A3B5B3F0-F1
#
_entry.id   AF-A0A3B5B3F0-F1
#
_cell.length_a   1.000
_cell.length_b   1.000
_cell.length_c   1.000
_cell.angle_alpha   90.00
_cell.angle_beta   90.00
_cell.angle_gamma   90.00
#
_symmetry.space_group_name_H-M   'P 1'
#
loop_
_entity.id
_entity.type
_entity.pdbx_description
1 polymer ?
#
loop_
_entity_poly.entity_id
_entity_poly.type
_entity_poly.pdbx_seq_one_letter_code
_entity_poly.pdbx_strand_id
1 'polypeptide(L)'
;MGENVRVSPLKNFVAGGFGGACLLLAGHPLDTIKVRLQTQPKAAQYALYTGTYDCFRKTVSKEGILGLYKGMGAPLAGVAPMMAISFFGFGLGKQLQNLFDFLWVFLHNV
;
A
#
# COMPACT_ATOMS: atom_id res chain seq x y z
N MET A 1 -31.39 -11.93 13.16
CA MET A 1 -31.07 -10.53 13.46
C MET A 1 -29.70 -10.22 12.88
N GLY A 2 -29.63 -10.04 11.56
CA GLY A 2 -28.39 -9.65 10.90
C GLY A 2 -28.27 -8.14 11.00
N GLU A 3 -27.23 -7.64 11.66
CA GLU A 3 -26.97 -6.21 11.68
C GLU A 3 -26.76 -5.71 10.24
N ASN A 4 -27.63 -4.80 9.80
CA ASN A 4 -27.39 -3.99 8.62
C ASN A 4 -26.30 -2.96 8.97
N VAL A 5 -25.04 -3.41 9.01
CA VAL A 5 -23.90 -2.52 9.20
C VAL A 5 -23.83 -1.62 7.97
N ARG A 6 -24.33 -0.39 8.09
CA ARG A 6 -24.16 0.67 7.09
C ARG A 6 -22.68 1.03 7.02
N VAL A 7 -21.91 0.29 6.23
CA VAL A 7 -20.49 0.57 5.98
C VAL A 7 -20.36 1.85 5.17
N SER A 8 -20.03 2.94 5.87
CA SER A 8 -19.75 4.23 5.25
C SER A 8 -18.48 4.12 4.40
N PRO A 9 -18.52 4.42 3.09
CA PRO A 9 -17.36 4.36 2.20
C PRO A 9 -16.17 5.17 2.73
N LEU A 10 -16.44 6.31 3.36
CA LEU A 10 -15.41 7.17 3.95
C LEU A 10 -14.74 6.52 5.17
N LYS A 11 -15.52 5.82 6.03
CA LYS A 11 -14.95 5.07 7.16
C LYS A 11 -14.03 3.95 6.67
N ASN A 12 -14.45 3.21 5.65
CA ASN A 12 -13.63 2.13 5.09
C ASN A 12 -12.38 2.67 4.41
N PHE A 13 -12.49 3.80 3.70
CA PHE A 13 -11.35 4.48 3.09
C PHE A 13 -10.32 4.91 4.13
N VAL A 14 -10.75 5.58 5.20
CA VAL A 14 -9.85 6.04 6.27
C VAL A 14 -9.26 4.86 7.04
N ALA A 15 -10.05 3.84 7.36
CA ALA A 15 -9.56 2.64 8.02
C ALA A 15 -8.54 1.86 7.16
N GLY A 16 -8.81 1.74 5.86
CA GLY A 16 -7.89 1.12 4.90
C GLY A 16 -6.61 1.94 4.71
N GLY A 17 -6.73 3.27 4.60
CA GLY A 17 -5.58 4.17 4.50
C GLY A 17 -4.69 4.13 5.75
N PHE A 18 -5.29 4.15 6.94
CA PHE A 18 -4.56 4.03 8.19
C PHE A 18 -3.89 2.66 8.36
N GLY A 19 -4.61 1.57 8.03
CA GLY A 19 -4.05 0.22 8.04
C GLY A 19 -2.88 0.06 7.06
N GLY A 20 -3.01 0.61 5.85
CA GLY A 20 -1.94 0.66 4.85
C GLY A 20 -0.72 1.45 5.32
N ALA A 21 -0.93 2.61 5.94
CA ALA A 21 0.14 3.41 6.53
C ALA A 21 0.88 2.64 7.65
N CYS A 22 0.15 1.95 8.53
CA CYS A 22 0.74 1.12 9.58
C CYS A 22 1.58 -0.03 9.00
N LEU A 23 1.07 -0.70 7.95
CA LEU A 23 1.79 -1.76 7.24
C LEU A 23 3.11 -1.24 6.64
N LEU A 24 3.06 -0.08 5.99
CA LEU A 24 4.26 0.59 5.45
C LEU A 24 5.23 0.93 6.58
N LEU A 25 4.78 1.51 7.68
CA LEU A 25 5.64 1.88 8.81
C LEU A 25 6.34 0.68 9.45
N ALA A 26 5.65 -0.47 9.55
CA ALA A 26 6.20 -1.69 10.10
C ALA A 26 7.11 -2.44 9.12
N GLY A 27 6.75 -2.49 7.84
CA GLY A 27 7.45 -3.27 6.82
C GLY A 27 8.63 -2.56 6.17
N HIS A 28 8.58 -1.23 6.06
CA HIS A 28 9.55 -0.46 5.30
C HIS A 28 11.00 -0.57 5.80
N PRO A 29 11.30 -0.68 7.11
CA PRO A 29 12.67 -0.95 7.56
C PRO A 29 13.28 -2.22 6.93
N LEU A 30 12.49 -3.29 6.79
CA LEU A 30 12.93 -4.53 6.15
C LEU A 30 13.12 -4.38 4.64
N ASP A 31 12.24 -3.61 3.99
CA ASP A 31 12.35 -3.30 2.56
C ASP A 31 13.62 -2.48 2.27
N THR A 32 13.90 -1.47 3.08
CA THR A 32 15.12 -0.65 2.96
C THR A 32 16.38 -1.49 3.11
N ILE A 33 16.41 -2.41 4.08
CA ILE A 33 17.56 -3.33 4.25
C ILE A 33 17.70 -4.23 3.03
N LYS A 34 16.60 -4.81 2.54
CA LYS A 34 16.60 -5.67 1.33
C LYS A 34 17.15 -4.94 0.13
N VAL A 35 16.65 -3.74 -0.16
CA VAL A 35 17.11 -2.94 -1.30
C VAL A 35 18.58 -2.58 -1.15
N ARG A 36 19.05 -2.19 0.05
CA ARG A 36 20.48 -1.91 0.31
C ARG A 36 21.35 -3.15 0.09
N LEU A 37 20.90 -4.33 0.48
CA LEU A 37 21.60 -5.60 0.22
C LEU A 37 21.60 -6.00 -1.26
N GLN A 38 20.54 -5.68 -2.01
CA GLN A 38 20.45 -5.98 -3.44
C GLN A 38 21.20 -4.97 -4.31
N THR A 39 21.33 -3.73 -3.85
CA THR A 39 22.01 -2.63 -4.57
C THR A 39 23.50 -2.53 -4.24
N GLN A 40 23.99 -3.24 -3.21
CA GLN A 40 25.42 -3.23 -2.90
C GLN A 40 26.26 -3.85 -4.03
N PRO A 41 27.56 -3.50 -4.12
CA PRO A 41 28.45 -4.08 -5.11
C PRO A 41 28.48 -5.61 -5.02
N LYS A 42 28.30 -6.30 -6.16
CA LYS A 42 28.31 -7.77 -6.23
C LYS A 42 29.70 -8.39 -6.03
N ALA A 43 30.76 -7.61 -6.26
CA ALA A 43 32.12 -8.06 -6.01
C ALA A 43 32.35 -8.14 -4.50
N ALA A 44 32.66 -9.34 -4.01
CA ALA A 44 32.82 -9.63 -2.57
C ALA A 44 33.84 -8.71 -1.87
N GLN A 45 34.86 -8.25 -2.60
CA GLN A 45 35.89 -7.34 -2.10
C GLN A 45 35.38 -5.91 -1.81
N TYR A 46 34.22 -5.54 -2.38
CA TYR A 46 33.56 -4.25 -2.19
C TYR A 46 32.17 -4.38 -1.52
N ALA A 47 31.84 -5.56 -1.00
CA ALA A 47 30.57 -5.78 -0.31
C ALA A 47 30.53 -4.97 0.98
N LEU A 48 29.56 -4.06 1.09
CA LEU A 48 29.39 -3.17 2.24
C LEU A 48 28.74 -3.88 3.43
N TYR A 49 27.94 -4.91 3.15
CA TYR A 49 27.13 -5.64 4.12
C TYR A 49 27.33 -7.14 3.98
N THR A 50 27.70 -7.80 5.08
CA THR A 50 27.90 -9.26 5.11
C THR A 50 26.58 -10.02 5.19
N GLY A 51 25.49 -9.34 5.59
CA GLY A 51 24.15 -9.92 5.69
C GLY A 51 23.12 -8.90 6.19
N THR A 52 21.87 -9.35 6.35
CA THR A 52 20.73 -8.53 6.77
C THR A 52 20.95 -7.84 8.12
N TYR A 53 21.44 -8.59 9.12
CA TYR A 53 21.69 -8.05 10.46
C TYR A 53 22.82 -7.02 10.47
N ASP A 54 23.89 -7.27 9.71
CA ASP A 54 25.01 -6.34 9.58
C ASP A 54 24.58 -5.04 8.87
N CYS A 55 23.76 -5.14 7.83
CA CYS A 55 23.17 -3.99 7.15
C CYS A 55 22.28 -3.15 8.08
N PHE A 56 21.41 -3.81 8.86
CA PHE A 56 20.57 -3.13 9.86
C PHE A 56 21.42 -2.38 10.89
N ARG A 57 22.38 -3.08 11.53
CA ARG A 57 23.22 -2.50 12.59
C ARG A 57 24.06 -1.33 12.07
N LYS A 58 24.68 -1.47 10.89
CA LYS A 58 25.45 -0.38 10.26
C LYS A 58 24.56 0.79 9.87
N THR A 59 23.36 0.54 9.37
CA THR A 59 22.41 1.60 9.00
C THR A 59 21.96 2.39 10.22
N VAL A 60 21.53 1.71 11.30
CA VAL A 60 21.13 2.38 12.55
C VAL A 60 22.31 3.11 13.20
N SER A 61 23.51 2.54 13.18
CA SER A 61 24.70 3.17 13.77
C SER A 61 25.19 4.40 12.99
N LYS A 62 24.99 4.46 11.67
CA LYS A 62 25.49 5.56 10.81
C LYS A 62 24.45 6.64 10.53
N GLU A 63 23.20 6.23 10.30
CA GLU A 63 22.12 7.13 9.85
C GLU A 63 21.00 7.27 10.90
N GLY A 64 21.08 6.51 12.00
CA GLY A 64 20.02 6.45 13.01
C GLY A 64 18.81 5.64 12.54
N ILE A 65 17.77 5.59 13.39
CA ILE A 65 16.52 4.87 13.12
C ILE A 65 15.80 5.47 11.90
N LEU A 66 15.89 6.78 11.70
CA LEU A 66 15.31 7.47 10.54
C LEU A 66 15.96 7.06 9.21
N GLY A 67 17.19 6.57 9.23
CA GLY A 67 17.87 6.03 8.03
C GLY A 67 17.15 4.81 7.42
N LEU A 68 16.40 4.06 8.23
CA LEU A 68 15.58 2.92 7.79
C LEU A 68 14.30 3.35 7.04
N TYR A 69 13.86 4.59 7.28
CA TYR A 69 12.67 5.19 6.68
C TYR A 69 12.99 6.06 5.45
N LYS A 70 14.27 6.17 5.11
CA LYS A 70 14.76 6.98 4.00
C LYS A 70 14.37 6.32 2.66
N GLY A 71 13.47 6.95 1.92
CA GLY A 71 12.92 6.41 0.66
C GLY A 71 11.45 5.99 0.72
N MET A 72 10.79 6.10 1.88
CA MET A 72 9.36 5.76 2.07
C MET A 72 8.40 6.58 1.18
N GLY A 73 8.85 7.72 0.66
CA GLY A 73 8.04 8.58 -0.21
C GLY A 73 7.55 7.88 -1.49
N ALA A 74 8.37 7.04 -2.14
CA ALA A 74 7.97 6.37 -3.38
C ALA A 74 6.86 5.32 -3.16
N PRO A 75 6.95 4.42 -2.17
CA PRO A 75 5.84 3.54 -1.79
C PRO A 75 4.55 4.30 -1.45
N LEU A 76 4.64 5.36 -0.63
CA LEU A 76 3.48 6.17 -0.26
C LEU A 76 2.83 6.86 -1.48
N ALA A 77 3.66 7.39 -2.37
CA ALA A 77 3.20 8.02 -3.61
C ALA A 77 2.56 7.03 -4.59
N GLY A 78 2.94 5.75 -4.56
CA GLY A 78 2.33 4.70 -5.39
C GLY A 78 0.98 4.21 -4.88
N VAL A 79 0.77 4.17 -3.56
CA VAL A 79 -0.47 3.67 -2.94
C VAL A 79 -1.64 4.62 -3.17
N ALA A 80 -1.40 5.94 -3.16
CA ALA A 80 -2.43 6.95 -3.39
C ALA A 80 -3.15 6.83 -4.76
N PRO A 81 -2.46 6.78 -5.91
CA PRO A 81 -3.10 6.60 -7.21
C PRO A 81 -3.69 5.19 -7.38
N MET A 82 -3.07 4.14 -6.80
CA MET A 82 -3.65 2.80 -6.83
C MET A 82 -5.04 2.77 -6.16
N MET A 83 -5.16 3.38 -4.97
CA MET A 83 -6.44 3.51 -4.27
C MET A 83 -7.43 4.36 -5.09
N ALA A 84 -6.99 5.47 -5.69
CA ALA A 84 -7.85 6.31 -6.52
C ALA A 84 -8.44 5.55 -7.71
N ILE A 85 -7.63 4.75 -8.41
CA ILE A 85 -8.06 3.94 -9.55
C ILE A 85 -9.05 2.85 -9.10
N SER A 86 -8.78 2.17 -7.98
CA SER A 86 -9.70 1.16 -7.45
C SER A 86 -11.07 1.76 -7.10
N PHE A 87 -11.11 2.90 -6.41
CA PHE A 87 -12.37 3.57 -6.07
C PHE A 87 -13.12 4.09 -7.30
N PHE A 88 -12.40 4.61 -8.29
CA PHE A 88 -13.00 5.02 -9.56
C PHE A 88 -13.65 3.83 -10.29
N GLY A 89 -12.95 2.69 -10.38
CA GLY A 89 -13.48 1.47 -10.97
C GLY A 89 -14.73 0.95 -10.27
N PHE A 90 -14.75 0.93 -8.92
CA PHE A 90 -15.94 0.55 -8.16
C PHE A 90 -17.13 1.49 -8.39
N GLY A 91 -16.88 2.80 -8.50
CA GLY A 91 -17.92 3.79 -8.80
C GLY A 91 -18.57 3.56 -10.17
N LEU A 92 -17.74 3.34 -11.20
CA LEU A 92 -18.20 3.04 -12.55
C LEU A 92 -18.97 1.72 -12.62
N GLY A 93 -18.46 0.65 -11.99
CA GLY A 93 -19.14 -0.65 -11.97
C GLY A 93 -20.53 -0.56 -11.34
N LYS A 94 -20.66 0.21 -10.25
CA LYS A 94 -21.94 0.40 -9.56
C LYS A 94 -22.93 1.22 -10.39
N GLN A 95 -22.46 2.21 -11.15
CA GLN A 95 -23.30 2.98 -12.09
C GLN A 95 -23.84 2.10 -13.23
N LEU A 96 -22.98 1.23 -13.79
CA LEU A 96 -23.36 0.27 -14.83
C LEU A 96 -24.41 -0.73 -14.34
N GLN A 97 -24.22 -1.27 -13.13
CA GLN A 97 -25.17 -2.22 -12.55
C GLN A 97 -26.53 -1.56 -12.28
N ASN A 98 -26.55 -0.33 -11.75
CA ASN A 98 -27.79 0.43 -11.57
C ASN A 98 -28.50 0.71 -12.91
N LEU A 99 -27.76 0.97 -13.98
CA LEU A 99 -28.33 1.17 -15.31
C LEU A 99 -28.95 -0.12 -15.86
N PHE A 100 -28.29 -1.27 -15.66
CA PHE A 100 -28.81 -2.57 -16.06
C PHE A 100 -30.07 -2.93 -15.28
N ASP A 101 -30.08 -2.73 -13.96
CA ASP A 101 -31.26 -2.94 -13.11
C ASP A 101 -32.43 -2.05 -13.55
N PHE A 102 -32.17 -0.78 -13.89
CA PHE A 102 -33.18 0.14 -14.40
C PHE A 102 -33.75 -0.31 -15.75
N LEU A 103 -32.90 -0.70 -16.70
CA LEU A 103 -33.32 -1.21 -18.01
C LEU A 103 -34.11 -2.50 -17.89
N TRP A 104 -33.71 -3.40 -17.00
CA TRP A 104 -34.44 -4.64 -16.74
C TRP A 104 -35.85 -4.34 -16.23
N VAL A 105 -35.99 -3.43 -15.25
CA VAL A 105 -37.30 -3.05 -14.71
C VAL A 105 -38.17 -2.39 -15.77
N PHE A 106 -37.60 -1.52 -16.62
CA PHE A 106 -38.32 -0.85 -17.70
C PHE A 106 -38.78 -1.83 -18.78
N LEU A 107 -37.93 -2.80 -19.17
CA LEU A 107 -38.27 -3.85 -20.15
C LEU A 107 -39.32 -4.85 -19.63
N HIS A 108 -39.47 -5.00 -18.31
CA HIS A 108 -40.45 -5.91 -17.71
C HIS A 108 -41.75 -5.22 -17.24
N ASN A 109 -41.77 -3.88 -17.17
CA ASN A 109 -42.95 -3.08 -16.76
C ASN A 109 -43.58 -2.29 -17.93
N VAL A 110 -43.12 -2.48 -19.16
CA VAL A 110 -43.74 -2.03 -20.42
C VAL A 110 -44.13 -3.28 -21.21
#